data_AF-A0A2T2T0J3-F1
#
_entry.id   AF-A0A2T2T0J3-F1
#
_cell.length_a   1.000
_cell.length_b   1.000
_cell.length_c   1.000
_cell.angle_alpha   90.00
_cell.angle_beta   90.00
_cell.angle_gamma   90.00
#
_symmetry.space_group_name_H-M   'P 1'
#
loop_
_entity.id
_entity.type
_entity.pdbx_description
1 polymer ?
#
loop_
_entity_poly.entity_id
_entity_poly.type
_entity_poly.pdbx_seq_one_letter_code
_entity_poly.pdbx_strand_id
1 'polypeptide(L)'
;MNTKYLYWGSTGLVALLALASGTMYFVAEALLVPLPRWLKEWTYAGFTIDFGSATIAHLAVGDPLSDVVTPVVALVVLLTSYVSYHRYSLTDAEDEPASA
;
A
#
# COMPACT_ATOMS: atom_id res chain seq x y z
N MET A 1 -12.28 -34.85 -20.41
CA MET A 1 -11.24 -34.06 -19.70
C MET A 1 -10.89 -34.77 -18.40
N ASN A 2 -9.60 -34.93 -18.11
CA ASN A 2 -9.14 -35.61 -16.90
C ASN A 2 -9.33 -34.68 -15.70
N THR A 3 -10.20 -35.03 -14.75
CA THR A 3 -10.54 -34.20 -13.57
C THR A 3 -9.32 -33.87 -12.71
N LYS A 4 -8.27 -34.69 -12.76
CA LYS A 4 -6.97 -34.41 -12.15
C LYS A 4 -6.33 -33.11 -12.69
N TYR A 5 -6.31 -32.89 -14.00
CA TYR A 5 -5.73 -31.66 -14.56
C TYR A 5 -6.56 -30.42 -14.21
N LEU A 6 -7.88 -30.56 -14.11
CA LEU A 6 -8.77 -29.47 -13.69
C LEU A 6 -8.52 -29.10 -12.22
N TYR A 7 -8.32 -30.10 -11.36
CA TYR A 7 -7.98 -29.91 -9.95
C TYR A 7 -6.59 -29.26 -9.79
N TRP A 8 -5.55 -29.84 -10.41
CA TRP A 8 -4.18 -29.31 -10.34
C TRP A 8 -4.06 -27.91 -10.98
N GLY A 9 -4.84 -27.63 -12.04
CA GLY A 9 -4.91 -26.31 -12.66
C GLY A 9 -5.61 -25.26 -11.79
N SER A 10 -6.76 -25.61 -11.19
CA SER A 10 -7.49 -24.72 -10.27
C SER A 10 -6.67 -24.41 -9.02
N THR A 11 -6.04 -25.41 -8.41
CA THR A 11 -5.18 -25.22 -7.23
C THR A 11 -3.96 -24.35 -7.55
N GLY A 12 -3.35 -24.51 -8.72
CA GLY A 12 -2.26 -23.65 -9.17
C GLY A 12 -2.70 -22.20 -9.40
N LEU A 13 -3.88 -22.00 -9.99
CA LEU A 13 -4.47 -20.67 -10.18
C LEU A 13 -4.76 -19.99 -8.84
N VAL A 14 -5.38 -20.69 -7.89
CA VAL A 14 -5.65 -20.16 -6.55
C VAL A 14 -4.35 -19.84 -5.81
N ALA A 15 -3.32 -20.68 -5.93
CA ALA A 15 -2.01 -20.41 -5.33
C ALA A 15 -1.34 -19.17 -5.94
N LEU A 16 -1.44 -18.97 -7.25
CA LEU A 16 -0.92 -17.77 -7.92
C LEU A 16 -1.69 -16.51 -7.51
N LEU A 17 -3.01 -16.60 -7.39
CA LEU A 17 -3.84 -15.50 -6.89
C LEU A 17 -3.54 -15.18 -5.42
N ALA A 18 -3.29 -16.19 -4.59
CA ALA A 18 -2.92 -16.00 -3.19
C ALA A 18 -1.51 -15.39 -3.03
N LEU A 19 -0.55 -15.74 -3.87
CA LEU A 19 0.78 -15.11 -3.90
C LEU A 19 0.71 -13.65 -4.37
N ALA A 20 -0.13 -13.35 -5.36
CA ALA A 20 -0.39 -11.97 -5.78
C ALA A 20 -1.11 -11.14 -4.68
N SER A 21 -1.93 -11.78 -3.84
CA SER A 21 -2.49 -11.15 -2.64
C SER A 21 -1.44 -10.97 -1.53
N GLY A 22 -0.52 -11.92 -1.38
CA GLY A 22 0.60 -11.87 -0.44
C GLY A 22 1.47 -10.63 -0.61
N THR A 23 1.71 -10.18 -1.85
CA THR A 23 2.44 -8.93 -2.11
C THR A 23 1.76 -7.69 -1.52
N MET A 24 0.44 -7.64 -1.41
CA MET A 24 -0.27 -6.49 -0.82
C MET A 24 -0.02 -6.37 0.69
N TYR A 25 0.13 -7.51 1.39
CA TYR A 25 0.51 -7.54 2.80
C TYR A 25 1.91 -6.94 2.97
N PHE A 26 2.89 -7.39 2.19
CA PHE A 26 4.27 -6.87 2.28
C PHE A 26 4.38 -5.35 2.04
N VAL A 27 3.53 -4.78 1.18
CA VAL A 27 3.52 -3.33 0.94
C VAL A 27 2.89 -2.57 2.11
N ALA A 28 1.88 -3.12 2.79
CA ALA A 28 1.35 -2.55 4.03
C ALA A 28 2.33 -2.69 5.20
N GLU A 29 3.01 -3.82 5.32
CA GLU A 29 4.06 -4.05 6.32
C GLU A 29 5.30 -3.19 6.08
N ALA A 30 5.57 -2.77 4.84
CA ALA A 30 6.65 -1.85 4.52
C ALA A 30 6.55 -0.50 5.26
N LEU A 31 5.34 -0.06 5.65
CA LEU A 31 5.16 1.12 6.50
C LEU A 31 5.61 0.88 7.95
N LEU A 32 5.53 -0.36 8.45
CA LEU A 32 5.77 -0.73 9.84
C LEU A 32 7.20 -1.27 10.09
N VAL A 33 7.86 -1.78 9.05
CA VAL A 33 9.22 -2.33 9.13
C VAL A 33 10.27 -1.20 9.00
N PRO A 34 11.42 -1.27 9.69
CA PRO A 34 12.54 -0.34 9.50
C PRO A 34 13.20 -0.55 8.13
N LEU A 35 12.55 -0.05 7.08
CA LEU A 35 13.07 -0.01 5.72
C LEU A 35 13.91 1.25 5.47
N PRO A 36 14.85 1.21 4.50
CA PRO A 36 15.61 2.39 4.12
C PRO A 36 14.68 3.51 3.62
N ARG A 37 15.03 4.76 3.94
CA ARG A 37 14.18 5.94 3.73
C ARG A 37 13.62 6.03 2.30
N TRP A 38 14.45 5.85 1.29
CA TRP A 38 14.02 5.93 -0.12
C TRP A 38 12.90 4.93 -0.43
N LEU A 39 12.96 3.71 0.11
CA LEU A 39 11.94 2.70 -0.11
C LEU A 39 10.62 3.06 0.57
N LYS A 40 10.67 3.61 1.79
CA LYS A 40 9.48 4.14 2.48
C LYS A 40 8.81 5.25 1.68
N GLU A 41 9.59 6.19 1.14
CA GLU A 41 9.06 7.28 0.30
C GLU A 41 8.37 6.72 -0.96
N TRP A 42 8.93 5.70 -1.61
CA TRP A 42 8.29 5.02 -2.74
C TRP A 42 7.00 4.28 -2.34
N THR A 43 6.95 3.67 -1.16
CA THR A 43 5.73 3.04 -0.63
C THR A 43 4.62 4.08 -0.41
N TYR A 44 4.94 5.22 0.21
CA TYR A 44 3.99 6.33 0.37
C TYR A 44 3.50 6.87 -0.97
N ALA A 45 4.39 7.04 -1.96
CA ALA A 45 4.02 7.49 -3.29
C ALA A 45 3.08 6.49 -4.00
N GLY A 46 3.40 5.19 -3.95
CA GLY A 46 2.58 4.13 -4.55
C GLY A 46 1.16 4.12 -4.00
N PHE A 47 0.99 4.11 -2.68
CA PHE A 47 -0.34 4.13 -2.06
C PHE A 47 -1.10 5.44 -2.28
N THR A 48 -0.40 6.58 -2.35
CA THR A 48 -1.04 7.87 -2.66
C THR A 48 -1.65 7.84 -4.06
N ILE A 49 -0.91 7.31 -5.04
CA ILE A 49 -1.40 7.14 -6.41
C ILE A 49 -2.56 6.15 -6.44
N ASP A 50 -2.44 5.02 -5.75
CA ASP A 50 -3.47 3.97 -5.72
C ASP A 50 -4.80 4.51 -5.15
N PHE A 51 -4.80 5.04 -3.92
CA PHE A 51 -6.01 5.57 -3.29
C PHE A 51 -6.56 6.83 -3.98
N GLY A 52 -5.67 7.70 -4.48
CA GLY A 52 -6.07 8.85 -5.29
C GLY A 52 -6.76 8.44 -6.59
N SER A 53 -6.18 7.47 -7.31
CA SER A 53 -6.76 6.96 -8.56
C SER A 53 -8.06 6.18 -8.33
N ALA A 54 -8.15 5.39 -7.27
CA ALA A 54 -9.37 4.69 -6.87
C ALA A 54 -10.51 5.68 -6.58
N THR A 55 -10.22 6.76 -5.85
CA THR A 55 -11.19 7.85 -5.60
C THR A 55 -11.70 8.45 -6.91
N ILE A 56 -10.78 8.78 -7.83
CA ILE A 56 -11.13 9.34 -9.14
C ILE A 56 -11.96 8.35 -9.97
N ALA A 57 -11.60 7.07 -9.97
CA ALA A 57 -12.27 6.03 -10.75
C ALA A 57 -13.72 5.82 -10.29
N HIS A 58 -13.95 5.68 -8.98
CA HIS A 58 -15.31 5.55 -8.42
C HIS A 58 -16.18 6.77 -8.76
N LEU A 59 -15.63 7.98 -8.62
CA LEU A 59 -16.33 9.21 -8.99
C LEU A 59 -16.63 9.29 -10.50
N ALA A 60 -15.69 8.87 -11.35
CA ALA A 60 -15.82 8.96 -12.80
C ALA A 60 -16.87 7.99 -13.37
N VAL A 61 -17.00 6.80 -12.78
CA VAL A 61 -18.00 5.79 -13.18
C VAL A 61 -19.37 6.07 -12.57
N GLY A 62 -19.43 6.95 -11.56
CA GLY A 62 -20.68 7.32 -10.89
C GLY A 62 -21.11 6.33 -9.81
N ASP A 63 -20.14 5.67 -9.17
CA ASP A 63 -20.41 4.75 -8.06
C ASP A 63 -21.05 5.48 -6.86
N PRO A 64 -21.80 4.76 -6.00
CA PRO A 64 -22.32 5.32 -4.77
C PRO A 64 -21.22 5.93 -3.90
N LEU A 65 -21.57 6.99 -3.14
CA LEU A 65 -20.60 7.64 -2.24
C LEU A 65 -19.98 6.69 -1.20
N SER A 66 -20.67 5.61 -0.83
CA SER A 66 -20.10 4.58 0.05
C SER A 66 -18.78 4.01 -0.47
N ASP A 67 -18.65 3.91 -1.78
CA ASP A 67 -17.52 3.26 -2.44
C ASP A 67 -16.37 4.26 -2.62
N VAL A 68 -16.67 5.56 -2.69
CA VAL A 68 -15.70 6.66 -2.70
C VAL A 68 -15.11 6.91 -1.30
N VAL A 69 -15.89 6.72 -0.23
CA VAL A 69 -15.46 7.02 1.15
C VAL A 69 -14.24 6.19 1.56
N THR A 70 -14.22 4.90 1.20
CA THR A 70 -13.14 3.98 1.60
C THR A 70 -11.75 4.44 1.13
N PRO A 71 -11.50 4.66 -0.19
CA PRO A 71 -10.19 5.12 -0.65
C PRO A 71 -9.84 6.53 -0.15
N VAL A 72 -10.82 7.43 0.04
CA VAL A 72 -10.59 8.76 0.60
C VAL A 72 -10.10 8.69 2.04
N VAL A 73 -10.75 7.90 2.89
CA VAL A 73 -10.33 7.72 4.29
C VAL A 73 -8.94 7.10 4.36
N ALA A 74 -8.67 6.08 3.53
CA ALA A 74 -7.35 5.47 3.44
C ALA A 74 -6.27 6.50 3.05
N LEU A 75 -6.56 7.37 2.08
CA LEU A 75 -5.66 8.43 1.64
C LEU A 75 -5.39 9.45 2.76
N VAL A 76 -6.42 9.89 3.50
CA VAL A 76 -6.26 10.82 4.62
C VAL A 76 -5.38 10.22 5.72
N VAL A 77 -5.60 8.95 6.07
CA VAL A 77 -4.77 8.24 7.06
C VAL A 77 -3.33 8.13 6.57
N LEU A 78 -3.12 7.76 5.30
CA LEU A 78 -1.79 7.65 4.69
C LEU A 78 -1.03 8.98 4.72
N LEU A 79 -1.67 10.08 4.32
CA LEU A 79 -1.06 11.42 4.33
C LEU A 79 -0.72 11.88 5.75
N THR A 80 -1.61 11.60 6.72
CA THR A 80 -1.33 11.89 8.14
C THR A 80 -0.13 11.11 8.65
N SER A 81 -0.04 9.82 8.29
CA SER A 81 1.11 8.97 8.60
C SER A 81 2.40 9.51 7.96
N TYR A 82 2.34 9.94 6.69
CA TYR A 82 3.48 10.50 5.97
C TYR A 82 4.02 11.77 6.63
N VAL A 83 3.14 12.71 6.95
CA VAL A 83 3.52 13.95 7.64
C VAL A 83 4.15 13.63 8.98
N SER A 84 3.55 12.72 9.76
CA SER A 84 4.09 12.32 11.07
C SER A 84 5.48 11.70 10.93
N TYR A 85 5.66 10.75 10.00
CA TYR A 85 6.94 10.12 9.71
C TYR A 85 8.02 11.15 9.34
N HIS A 86 7.69 12.11 8.47
CA HIS A 86 8.64 13.13 8.06
C HIS A 86 9.07 14.02 9.24
N ARG A 87 8.14 14.37 10.12
CA ARG A 87 8.44 15.15 11.35
C ARG A 87 9.40 14.40 12.27
N TYR A 88 9.13 13.11 12.56
CA TYR A 88 10.03 12.31 13.37
C TYR A 88 11.42 12.17 12.75
N SER A 89 11.50 11.94 11.44
CA SER A 89 12.78 11.79 10.74
C SER A 89 13.64 13.07 10.72
N LEU A 90 13.01 14.25 10.82
CA LEU A 90 13.73 15.52 10.92
C LEU A 90 14.29 15.72 12.33
N THR A 91 13.52 15.39 13.37
CA THR A 91 13.97 15.47 14.76
C THR A 91 15.17 14.55 15.02
N ASP A 92 15.13 13.31 14.56
CA ASP A 92 16.26 12.37 14.71
C ASP A 92 17.56 12.92 14.06
N ALA A 93 17.44 13.67 12.96
CA ALA A 93 18.59 14.27 12.28
C ALA A 93 19.15 15.53 12.98
N GLU A 94 18.32 16.24 13.75
CA GLU A 94 18.75 17.38 14.57
C GLU A 94 19.45 16.93 15.86
N ASP A 95 19.03 15.79 16.42
CA ASP A 95 19.58 15.21 17.64
C ASP A 95 20.86 14.38 17.41
N GLU A 96 21.21 14.04 16.16
CA GLU A 96 22.48 13.40 15.82
C GLU A 96 23.63 14.42 15.91
N PRO A 97 24.59 14.27 16.85
CA PRO A 97 25.66 15.25 17.02
C PRO A 97 26.47 15.33 15.73
N ALA A 98 26.59 16.52 15.17
CA ALA A 98 27.36 16.80 13.96
C ALA A 98 28.86 16.48 14.14
N SER A 99 29.24 15.21 14.14
CA SER A 99 30.64 14.77 14.21
C SER A 99 30.80 13.28 13.84
N ALA A 100 31.25 13.03 12.62
CA ALA A 100 32.24 12.00 12.28
C ALA A 100 33.16 12.59 11.21
#